data_AF-A0A645F5Z3-F1
#
_entry.id   AF-A0A645F5Z3-F1
#
_cell.length_a   1.000
_cell.length_b   1.000
_cell.length_c   1.000
_cell.angle_alpha   90.00
_cell.angle_beta   90.00
_cell.angle_gamma   90.00
#
_symmetry.space_group_name_H-M   'P 1'
#
loop_
_entity.id
_entity.type
_entity.pdbx_description
1 polymer ?
#
loop_
_entity_poly.entity_id
_entity_poly.type
_entity_poly.pdbx_seq_one_letter_code
_entity_poly.pdbx_strand_id
1 'polypeptide(L)'
;MEDIQNWFERFNKNRKKGKRDLILYLEKLKVKDEVENDEIFCVLDFKVSTFVSDGNGYYFLDRYDNILRLSNKDYGNISSIFEENIGKVIQKLLFDSYRAKSIEQSIPKEELANYENILKISKPAFTENALNDGVYLNSEDFFSQKPLEGYQLNTKENGKVEAVGTNGKLAQRKIFIYVDQGKAFKNTNIGFLPLEKDDRGYFIMSNRLALFPEEIKVSPVFFFFGAVGGIAAGITVAAKHQNAAEGIKNKIYLDFLTGDYSFTK
;
A
#
# COMPACT_ATOMS: atom_id res chain seq x y z
N MET A 1 3.44 25.37 -27.46
CA MET A 1 3.57 24.21 -26.55
C MET A 1 2.16 23.73 -26.30
N GLU A 2 1.84 22.50 -26.66
CA GLU A 2 0.51 21.97 -26.40
C GLU A 2 0.46 21.57 -24.92
N ASP A 3 -0.35 22.24 -24.12
CA ASP A 3 -0.51 21.84 -22.71
C ASP A 3 -1.35 20.56 -22.60
N ILE A 4 -1.23 19.88 -21.46
CA ILE A 4 -1.92 18.61 -21.18
C ILE A 4 -3.44 18.76 -21.32
N GLN A 5 -3.97 19.94 -20.98
CA GLN A 5 -5.39 20.23 -21.07
C GLN A 5 -5.86 20.21 -22.54
N ASN A 6 -5.19 20.95 -23.41
CA ASN A 6 -5.49 21.01 -24.84
C ASN A 6 -5.36 19.65 -25.51
N TRP A 7 -4.30 18.89 -25.18
CA TRP A 7 -4.13 17.52 -25.65
C TRP A 7 -5.32 16.63 -25.21
N PHE A 8 -5.67 16.65 -23.92
CA PHE A 8 -6.73 15.82 -23.35
C PHE A 8 -8.10 16.17 -23.94
N GLU A 9 -8.43 17.45 -24.01
CA GLU A 9 -9.69 17.94 -24.56
C GLU A 9 -9.85 17.57 -26.04
N ARG A 10 -8.78 17.68 -26.84
CA ARG A 10 -8.78 17.30 -28.25
C ARG A 10 -9.11 15.81 -28.44
N PHE A 11 -8.46 14.93 -27.70
CA PHE A 11 -8.68 13.47 -27.82
C PHE A 11 -10.01 13.00 -27.20
N ASN A 12 -10.64 13.82 -26.35
CA ASN A 12 -11.91 13.51 -25.71
C ASN A 12 -13.11 14.34 -26.20
N LYS A 13 -12.93 15.16 -27.25
CA LYS A 13 -13.94 16.13 -27.74
C LYS A 13 -15.33 15.54 -27.99
N ASN A 14 -15.41 14.30 -28.46
CA ASN A 14 -16.66 13.62 -28.79
C ASN A 14 -17.13 12.64 -27.70
N ARG A 15 -16.47 12.61 -26.54
CA ARG A 15 -16.87 11.75 -25.41
C ARG A 15 -17.78 12.51 -24.46
N LYS A 16 -18.77 11.82 -23.89
CA LYS A 16 -19.59 12.39 -22.82
C LYS A 16 -18.69 12.73 -21.64
N LYS A 17 -18.78 13.96 -21.12
CA LYS A 17 -18.06 14.37 -19.91
C LYS A 17 -18.50 13.51 -18.73
N GLY A 18 -17.54 13.15 -17.88
CA GLY A 18 -17.83 12.51 -16.60
C GLY A 18 -18.66 13.43 -15.70
N LYS A 19 -19.37 12.85 -14.73
CA LYS A 19 -20.16 13.62 -13.74
C LYS A 19 -19.34 14.07 -12.53
N ARG A 20 -18.07 13.64 -12.45
CA ARG A 20 -17.19 13.87 -11.31
C ARG A 20 -15.79 14.18 -11.82
N ASP A 21 -15.09 15.03 -11.08
CA ASP A 21 -13.72 15.39 -11.40
C ASP A 21 -12.76 14.42 -10.70
N LEU A 22 -11.87 13.82 -11.48
CA LEU A 22 -10.76 13.03 -10.97
C LEU A 22 -9.58 13.97 -10.73
N ILE A 23 -9.07 13.97 -9.51
CA ILE A 23 -8.01 14.85 -9.05
C ILE A 23 -6.77 13.98 -8.80
N LEU A 24 -5.65 14.34 -9.41
CA LEU A 24 -4.34 13.79 -9.11
C LEU A 24 -3.60 14.79 -8.22
N TYR A 25 -3.26 14.39 -7.00
CA TYR A 25 -2.55 15.21 -6.04
C TYR A 25 -1.11 14.70 -5.90
N LEU A 26 -0.17 15.42 -6.50
CA LEU A 26 1.25 15.15 -6.37
C LEU A 26 1.75 15.73 -5.05
N GLU A 27 1.93 14.87 -4.05
CA GLU A 27 2.32 15.27 -2.70
C GLU A 27 3.83 15.38 -2.57
N LYS A 28 4.56 14.47 -3.21
CA LYS A 28 6.00 14.46 -3.17
C LYS A 28 6.59 13.84 -4.44
N LEU A 29 7.61 14.47 -4.98
CA LEU A 29 8.47 13.94 -6.02
C LEU A 29 9.88 14.46 -5.79
N LYS A 30 10.71 13.66 -5.12
CA LYS A 30 12.09 14.05 -4.79
C LYS A 30 13.06 12.99 -5.28
N VAL A 31 14.04 13.43 -6.07
CA VAL A 31 15.19 12.61 -6.47
C VAL A 31 16.43 13.15 -5.77
N LYS A 32 17.23 12.28 -5.17
CA LYS A 32 18.50 12.63 -4.51
C LYS A 32 19.48 11.48 -4.61
N ASP A 33 20.76 11.79 -4.50
CA ASP A 33 21.80 10.79 -4.30
C ASP A 33 22.11 10.64 -2.81
N GLU A 34 22.32 9.41 -2.37
CA GLU A 34 22.78 9.04 -1.04
C GLU A 34 24.08 8.26 -1.16
N VAL A 35 25.06 8.56 -0.31
CA VAL A 35 26.32 7.82 -0.24
C VAL A 35 26.33 7.00 1.04
N GLU A 36 26.53 5.68 0.90
CA GLU A 36 26.63 4.75 2.02
C GLU A 36 27.70 3.70 1.70
N ASN A 37 28.67 3.51 2.59
CA ASN A 37 29.77 2.53 2.43
C ASN A 37 30.47 2.63 1.05
N ASP A 38 30.84 3.85 0.64
CA ASP A 38 31.46 4.15 -0.66
C ASP A 38 30.63 3.75 -1.90
N GLU A 39 29.32 3.57 -1.72
CA GLU A 39 28.37 3.29 -2.79
C GLU A 39 27.39 4.43 -2.94
N ILE A 40 27.09 4.78 -4.21
CA ILE A 40 26.12 5.84 -4.53
C ILE A 40 24.79 5.18 -4.86
N PHE A 41 23.77 5.60 -4.12
CA PHE A 41 22.40 5.21 -4.34
C PHE A 41 21.60 6.40 -4.84
N CYS A 42 20.90 6.22 -5.95
CA CYS A 42 19.92 7.20 -6.39
C CYS A 42 18.57 6.86 -5.74
N VAL A 43 17.94 7.85 -5.12
CA VAL A 43 16.73 7.70 -4.31
C VAL A 43 15.61 8.55 -4.88
N LEU A 44 14.48 7.92 -5.19
CA LEU A 44 13.22 8.54 -5.58
C LEU A 44 12.22 8.38 -4.42
N ASP A 45 11.83 9.49 -3.80
CA ASP A 45 10.75 9.58 -2.81
C ASP A 45 9.53 10.18 -3.51
N PHE A 46 8.54 9.32 -3.77
CA PHE A 46 7.41 9.61 -4.63
C PHE A 46 6.09 9.28 -3.94
N LYS A 47 5.27 10.31 -3.77
CA LYS A 47 3.93 10.20 -3.20
C LYS A 47 2.93 10.95 -4.05
N VAL A 48 1.91 10.22 -4.49
CA VAL A 48 0.83 10.73 -5.32
C VAL A 48 -0.48 10.04 -4.94
N SER A 49 -1.53 10.84 -4.80
CA SER A 49 -2.85 10.37 -4.37
C SER A 49 -3.91 10.80 -5.38
N THR A 50 -5.00 10.06 -5.44
CA THR A 50 -6.16 10.40 -6.27
C THR A 50 -7.40 10.61 -5.44
N PHE A 51 -8.20 11.57 -5.90
CA PHE A 51 -9.46 11.93 -5.26
C PHE A 51 -10.53 12.11 -6.33
N VAL A 52 -11.78 11.90 -5.93
CA VAL A 52 -12.92 12.39 -6.69
C VAL A 52 -13.47 13.65 -6.02
N SER A 53 -13.88 14.63 -6.81
CA SER A 53 -14.61 15.81 -6.32
C SER A 53 -16.02 15.89 -6.90
N ASP A 54 -16.95 16.33 -6.06
CA ASP A 54 -18.34 16.65 -6.40
C ASP A 54 -18.63 18.16 -6.36
N GLY A 55 -17.59 18.99 -6.17
CA GLY A 55 -17.70 20.45 -6.00
C GLY A 55 -17.80 20.93 -4.55
N ASN A 56 -18.16 20.07 -3.60
CA ASN A 56 -18.26 20.41 -2.17
C ASN A 56 -17.06 19.90 -1.35
N GLY A 57 -16.38 18.86 -1.83
CA GLY A 57 -15.19 18.33 -1.18
C GLY A 57 -14.43 17.33 -2.04
N TYR A 58 -13.45 16.68 -1.42
CA TYR A 58 -12.62 15.66 -2.01
C TYR A 58 -12.84 14.34 -1.28
N TYR A 59 -12.92 13.26 -2.04
CA TYR A 59 -13.08 11.91 -1.49
C TYR A 59 -11.94 11.05 -2.00
N PHE A 60 -11.19 10.48 -1.06
CA PHE A 60 -10.02 9.67 -1.38
C PHE A 60 -10.40 8.44 -2.23
N LEU A 61 -9.60 8.14 -3.25
CA LEU A 61 -9.74 6.96 -4.10
C LEU A 61 -8.60 5.97 -3.85
N ASP A 62 -7.36 6.41 -4.09
CA ASP A 62 -6.18 5.54 -4.00
C ASP A 62 -4.91 6.40 -3.86
N ARG A 63 -3.77 5.76 -3.54
CA ARG A 63 -2.46 6.42 -3.56
C ARG A 63 -1.30 5.47 -3.84
N TYR A 64 -0.22 6.08 -4.32
CA TYR A 64 1.11 5.51 -4.29
C TYR A 64 1.95 6.34 -3.32
N ASP A 65 2.52 5.71 -2.29
CA ASP A 65 3.44 6.35 -1.34
C ASP A 65 4.66 5.46 -1.18
N ASN A 66 5.79 5.86 -1.78
CA ASN A 66 6.95 5.00 -1.81
C ASN A 66 8.31 5.69 -1.96
N ILE A 67 9.33 4.99 -1.47
CA ILE A 67 10.74 5.33 -1.69
C ILE A 67 11.40 4.19 -2.46
N LEU A 68 11.96 4.53 -3.62
CA LEU A 68 12.83 3.66 -4.38
C LEU A 68 14.28 4.08 -4.19
N ARG A 69 15.15 3.11 -3.97
CA ARG A 69 16.60 3.27 -3.86
C ARG A 69 17.31 2.30 -4.80
N LEU A 70 18.07 2.81 -5.76
CA LEU A 70 18.84 2.00 -6.72
C LEU A 70 20.34 2.28 -6.60
N SER A 71 21.14 1.22 -6.56
CA SER A 71 22.60 1.32 -6.60
C SER A 71 23.09 1.60 -8.01
N ASN A 72 24.05 2.52 -8.14
CA ASN A 72 24.75 2.76 -9.39
C ASN A 72 25.67 1.59 -9.81
N LYS A 73 25.98 0.66 -8.91
CA LYS A 73 26.77 -0.55 -9.22
C LYS A 73 25.91 -1.61 -9.91
N ASP A 74 24.65 -1.72 -9.51
CA ASP A 74 23.73 -2.74 -10.02
C ASP A 74 22.98 -2.28 -11.29
N TYR A 75 22.78 -0.97 -11.45
CA TYR A 75 21.96 -0.40 -12.52
C TYR A 75 22.63 0.79 -13.20
N GLY A 76 22.73 0.73 -14.53
CA GLY A 76 23.02 1.90 -15.37
C GLY A 76 21.76 2.71 -15.69
N ASN A 77 21.93 3.96 -16.14
CA ASN A 77 20.84 4.84 -16.61
C ASN A 77 19.66 5.00 -15.63
N ILE A 78 19.96 5.14 -14.32
CA ILE A 78 18.93 5.22 -13.28
C ILE A 78 17.91 6.34 -13.53
N SER A 79 18.33 7.48 -14.07
CA SER A 79 17.41 8.59 -14.39
C SER A 79 16.32 8.18 -15.38
N SER A 80 16.67 7.44 -16.44
CA SER A 80 15.70 6.93 -17.41
C SER A 80 14.78 5.88 -16.79
N ILE A 81 15.31 5.06 -15.87
CA ILE A 81 14.51 4.10 -15.10
C ILE A 81 13.47 4.86 -14.26
N PHE A 82 13.87 5.92 -13.54
CA PHE A 82 12.93 6.71 -12.73
C PHE A 82 11.86 7.40 -13.59
N GLU A 83 12.25 8.02 -14.70
CA GLU A 83 11.30 8.68 -15.62
C GLU A 83 10.23 7.70 -16.12
N GLU A 84 10.65 6.54 -16.66
CA GLU A 84 9.73 5.54 -17.20
C GLU A 84 8.77 5.02 -16.12
N ASN A 85 9.28 4.80 -14.91
CA ASN A 85 8.48 4.23 -13.83
C ASN A 85 7.53 5.24 -13.18
N ILE A 86 7.90 6.51 -13.03
CA ILE A 86 6.98 7.55 -12.57
C ILE A 86 5.77 7.61 -13.51
N GLY A 87 6.00 7.59 -14.83
CA GLY A 87 4.94 7.54 -15.83
C GLY A 87 4.02 6.32 -15.66
N LYS A 88 4.59 5.12 -15.48
CA LYS A 88 3.83 3.87 -15.26
C LYS A 88 3.00 3.89 -13.98
N VAL A 89 3.56 4.40 -12.87
CA VAL A 89 2.84 4.52 -11.60
C VAL A 89 1.65 5.45 -11.74
N ILE A 90 1.84 6.63 -12.33
CA ILE A 90 0.74 7.59 -12.55
C ILE A 90 -0.32 6.97 -13.46
N GLN A 91 0.08 6.29 -14.54
CA GLN A 91 -0.84 5.62 -15.45
C GLN A 91 -1.67 4.55 -14.73
N LYS A 92 -1.02 3.69 -13.94
CA LYS A 92 -1.68 2.64 -13.16
C LYS A 92 -2.63 3.23 -12.13
N LEU A 93 -2.16 4.21 -11.35
CA LEU A 93 -2.95 4.86 -10.31
C LEU A 93 -4.23 5.50 -10.91
N LEU A 94 -4.10 6.23 -12.02
CA LEU A 94 -5.26 6.79 -12.72
C LEU A 94 -6.22 5.69 -13.21
N PHE A 95 -5.70 4.62 -13.81
CA PHE A 95 -6.52 3.50 -14.31
C PHE A 95 -7.30 2.79 -13.20
N ASP A 96 -6.65 2.54 -12.05
CA ASP A 96 -7.29 1.91 -10.89
C ASP A 96 -8.32 2.85 -10.25
N SER A 97 -8.00 4.14 -10.17
CA SER A 97 -8.89 5.19 -9.64
C SER A 97 -10.20 5.33 -10.41
N TYR A 98 -10.22 5.07 -11.72
CA TYR A 98 -11.46 5.08 -12.50
C TYR A 98 -12.48 4.03 -12.07
N ARG A 99 -12.05 2.97 -11.39
CA ARG A 99 -12.93 1.89 -10.90
C ARG A 99 -13.01 1.82 -9.37
N ALA A 100 -12.20 2.62 -8.68
CA ALA A 100 -12.15 2.63 -7.23
C ALA A 100 -13.46 3.16 -6.63
N LYS A 101 -13.88 2.56 -5.51
CA LYS A 101 -14.90 3.14 -4.64
C LYS A 101 -14.22 4.17 -3.75
N SER A 102 -14.73 5.40 -3.73
CA SER A 102 -14.20 6.43 -2.84
C SER A 102 -14.52 6.13 -1.39
N ILE A 103 -13.63 6.55 -0.48
CA ILE A 103 -13.94 6.63 0.94
C ILE A 103 -15.02 7.70 1.14
N GLU A 104 -16.03 7.39 1.94
CA GLU A 104 -17.24 8.23 2.09
C GLU A 104 -16.98 9.54 2.84
N GLN A 105 -15.90 9.59 3.63
CA GLN A 105 -15.50 10.78 4.36
C GLN A 105 -15.04 11.89 3.40
N SER A 106 -15.79 13.00 3.38
CA SER A 106 -15.43 14.20 2.62
C SER A 106 -14.27 14.93 3.29
N ILE A 107 -13.36 15.44 2.46
CA ILE A 107 -12.20 16.25 2.84
C ILE A 107 -12.40 17.67 2.30
N PRO A 108 -12.42 18.71 3.16
CA PRO A 108 -12.45 20.10 2.71
C PRO A 108 -11.24 20.45 1.85
N LYS A 109 -11.41 21.38 0.91
CA LYS A 109 -10.34 21.76 -0.03
C LYS A 109 -9.09 22.28 0.68
N GLU A 110 -9.31 23.14 1.66
CA GLU A 110 -8.31 23.76 2.52
C GLU A 110 -7.56 22.74 3.39
N GLU A 111 -8.18 21.59 3.65
CA GLU A 111 -7.62 20.50 4.46
C GLU A 111 -7.04 19.36 3.60
N LEU A 112 -6.98 19.51 2.28
CA LEU A 112 -6.49 18.44 1.40
C LEU A 112 -5.07 18.02 1.74
N ALA A 113 -4.21 18.93 2.23
CA ALA A 113 -2.85 18.59 2.68
C ALA A 113 -2.82 17.76 3.98
N ASN A 114 -3.91 17.75 4.75
CA ASN A 114 -4.06 17.08 6.04
C ASN A 114 -5.02 15.87 5.96
N TYR A 115 -5.38 15.44 4.74
CA TYR A 115 -6.39 14.40 4.52
C TYR A 115 -6.10 13.11 5.28
N GLU A 116 -4.84 12.70 5.40
CA GLU A 116 -4.48 11.47 6.11
C GLU A 116 -4.91 11.49 7.56
N ASN A 117 -4.69 12.60 8.27
CA ASN A 117 -5.07 12.68 9.67
C ASN A 117 -6.59 12.69 9.83
N ILE A 118 -7.29 13.42 8.96
CA ILE A 118 -8.76 13.43 8.92
C ILE A 118 -9.31 12.01 8.71
N LEU A 119 -8.77 11.29 7.74
CA LEU A 119 -9.17 9.92 7.45
C LEU A 119 -8.72 8.94 8.52
N LYS A 120 -7.57 9.14 9.17
CA LYS A 120 -7.06 8.25 10.23
C LYS A 120 -7.92 8.33 11.48
N ILE A 121 -8.32 9.53 11.89
CA ILE A 121 -9.15 9.76 13.09
C ILE A 121 -10.56 9.20 12.90
N SER A 122 -11.05 9.09 11.66
CA SER A 122 -12.36 8.48 11.37
C SER A 122 -12.35 6.94 11.38
N LYS A 123 -11.18 6.30 11.58
CA LYS A 123 -11.04 4.84 11.60
C LYS A 123 -11.01 4.30 13.04
N PRO A 124 -12.02 3.52 13.46
CA PRO A 124 -12.08 2.88 14.78
C PRO A 124 -10.82 2.10 15.17
N ALA A 125 -10.14 1.45 14.22
CA ALA A 125 -8.89 0.73 14.53
C ALA A 125 -7.80 1.64 15.12
N PHE A 126 -7.83 2.96 14.87
CA PHE A 126 -6.89 3.89 15.48
C PHE A 126 -7.38 4.48 16.79
N THR A 127 -8.68 4.66 16.97
CA THR A 127 -9.28 5.42 18.08
C THR A 127 -9.86 4.57 19.20
N GLU A 128 -10.24 3.32 18.93
CA GLU A 128 -10.81 2.42 19.93
C GLU A 128 -9.71 1.68 20.72
N ASN A 129 -10.06 1.29 21.95
CA ASN A 129 -9.14 0.61 22.88
C ASN A 129 -8.94 -0.88 22.54
N ALA A 130 -9.87 -1.49 21.80
CA ALA A 130 -9.84 -2.90 21.46
C ALA A 130 -10.31 -3.11 20.02
N LEU A 131 -9.81 -4.16 19.38
CA LEU A 131 -10.24 -4.56 18.04
C LEU A 131 -11.43 -5.52 18.13
N ASN A 132 -12.35 -5.41 17.18
CA ASN A 132 -13.45 -6.35 17.02
C ASN A 132 -12.91 -7.69 16.52
N ASP A 133 -13.20 -8.76 17.24
CA ASP A 133 -12.84 -10.12 16.84
C ASP A 133 -13.54 -10.51 15.53
N GLY A 134 -12.83 -11.28 14.70
CA GLY A 134 -13.37 -11.79 13.44
C GLY A 134 -12.38 -11.75 12.27
N VAL A 135 -12.93 -11.91 11.08
CA VAL A 135 -12.16 -12.05 9.83
C VAL A 135 -12.39 -10.83 8.96
N TYR A 136 -11.33 -10.25 8.42
CA TYR A 136 -11.38 -9.08 7.55
C TYR A 136 -10.86 -9.46 6.17
N LEU A 137 -11.60 -9.07 5.12
CA LEU A 137 -11.27 -9.43 3.74
C LEU A 137 -10.43 -8.39 3.02
N ASN A 138 -10.37 -7.17 3.54
CA ASN A 138 -9.62 -6.06 2.97
C ASN A 138 -9.23 -5.04 4.06
N SER A 139 -8.43 -4.05 3.67
CA SER A 139 -7.95 -2.98 4.54
C SER A 139 -9.08 -2.13 5.11
N GLU A 140 -10.01 -1.71 4.25
CA GLU A 140 -11.10 -0.82 4.63
C GLU A 140 -11.96 -1.42 5.75
N ASP A 141 -12.34 -2.69 5.62
CA ASP A 141 -13.10 -3.41 6.64
C ASP A 141 -12.34 -3.51 7.97
N PHE A 142 -11.03 -3.78 7.91
CA PHE A 142 -10.19 -3.82 9.10
C PHE A 142 -10.11 -2.46 9.78
N PHE A 143 -9.72 -1.39 9.09
CA PHE A 143 -9.57 -0.09 9.73
C PHE A 143 -10.91 0.50 10.19
N SER A 144 -12.00 0.14 9.51
CA SER A 144 -13.37 0.49 9.90
C SER A 144 -13.97 -0.44 10.97
N GLN A 145 -13.24 -1.48 11.42
CA GLN A 145 -13.66 -2.46 12.43
C GLN A 145 -14.99 -3.18 12.11
N LYS A 146 -15.16 -3.53 10.83
CA LYS A 146 -16.31 -4.27 10.28
C LYS A 146 -15.90 -5.70 9.90
N PRO A 147 -15.80 -6.64 10.86
CA PRO A 147 -15.48 -8.03 10.54
C PRO A 147 -16.55 -8.64 9.63
N LEU A 148 -16.15 -9.62 8.83
CA LEU A 148 -17.02 -10.38 7.95
C LEU A 148 -18.08 -11.12 8.75
N GLU A 149 -19.34 -10.77 8.53
CA GLU A 149 -20.48 -11.40 9.20
C GLU A 149 -20.62 -12.89 8.84
N GLY A 150 -21.08 -13.68 9.81
CA GLY A 150 -21.41 -15.09 9.61
C GLY A 150 -20.21 -16.04 9.52
N TYR A 151 -18.99 -15.57 9.82
CA TYR A 151 -17.80 -16.40 9.95
C TYR A 151 -17.22 -16.31 11.36
N GLN A 152 -16.83 -17.46 11.92
CA GLN A 152 -16.12 -17.56 13.19
C GLN A 152 -14.72 -18.11 12.97
N LEU A 153 -13.79 -17.67 13.81
CA LEU A 153 -12.43 -18.21 13.85
C LEU A 153 -12.42 -19.53 14.62
N ASN A 154 -11.78 -20.53 14.02
CA ASN A 154 -11.49 -21.82 14.63
C ASN A 154 -9.99 -22.06 14.56
N THR A 155 -9.32 -21.92 15.70
CA THR A 155 -7.89 -22.20 15.85
C THR A 155 -7.72 -23.66 16.23
N LYS A 156 -7.09 -24.43 15.35
CA LYS A 156 -6.77 -25.84 15.59
C LYS A 156 -5.60 -25.98 16.56
N GLU A 157 -5.48 -27.14 17.20
CA GLU A 157 -4.38 -27.48 18.12
C GLU A 157 -2.98 -27.29 17.52
N ASN A 158 -2.85 -27.39 16.19
CA ASN A 158 -1.60 -27.15 15.46
C ASN A 158 -1.35 -25.67 15.11
N GLY A 159 -2.14 -24.74 15.66
CA GLY A 159 -2.05 -23.31 15.39
C GLY A 159 -2.65 -22.87 14.05
N LYS A 160 -3.25 -23.78 13.27
CA LYS A 160 -3.90 -23.43 12.00
C LYS A 160 -5.23 -22.74 12.25
N VAL A 161 -5.37 -21.52 11.73
CA VAL A 161 -6.60 -20.74 11.80
C VAL A 161 -7.49 -21.03 10.60
N GLU A 162 -8.74 -21.42 10.86
CA GLU A 162 -9.79 -21.61 9.88
C GLU A 162 -10.93 -20.64 10.17
N ALA A 163 -11.38 -19.91 9.15
CA ALA A 163 -12.62 -19.14 9.24
C ALA A 163 -13.77 -19.99 8.71
N VAL A 164 -14.73 -20.32 9.57
CA VAL A 164 -15.86 -21.20 9.24
C VAL A 164 -17.15 -20.43 9.37
N GLY A 165 -17.93 -20.41 8.30
CA GLY A 165 -19.27 -19.84 8.29
C GLY A 165 -20.33 -20.86 7.90
N THR A 166 -21.58 -20.43 7.85
CA THR A 166 -22.73 -21.26 7.45
C THR A 166 -22.57 -21.84 6.04
N ASN A 167 -21.87 -21.13 5.15
CA ASN A 167 -21.59 -21.54 3.78
C ASN A 167 -20.26 -22.30 3.62
N GLY A 168 -19.64 -22.74 4.72
CA GLY A 168 -18.42 -23.52 4.74
C GLY A 168 -17.16 -22.72 5.10
N LYS A 169 -16.00 -23.25 4.72
CA LYS A 169 -14.70 -22.69 5.11
C LYS A 169 -14.25 -21.60 4.14
N LEU A 170 -13.82 -20.47 4.68
CA LEU A 170 -13.14 -19.44 3.90
C LEU A 170 -11.69 -19.87 3.64
N ALA A 171 -11.26 -19.79 2.37
CA ALA A 171 -9.88 -20.08 2.02
C ALA A 171 -8.94 -19.07 2.68
N GLN A 172 -7.85 -19.54 3.30
CA GLN A 172 -6.89 -18.70 4.03
C GLN A 172 -6.39 -17.50 3.20
N ARG A 173 -6.08 -17.71 1.91
CA ARG A 173 -5.66 -16.66 0.96
C ARG A 173 -6.66 -15.51 0.78
N LYS A 174 -7.93 -15.69 1.15
CA LYS A 174 -8.96 -14.64 1.09
C LYS A 174 -9.00 -13.80 2.36
N ILE A 175 -8.42 -14.28 3.45
CA ILE A 175 -8.34 -13.54 4.71
C ILE A 175 -7.24 -12.49 4.54
N PHE A 176 -7.59 -11.23 4.69
CA PHE A 176 -6.61 -10.14 4.71
C PHE A 176 -5.96 -10.04 6.09
N ILE A 177 -6.78 -9.93 7.12
CA ILE A 177 -6.43 -9.91 8.55
C ILE A 177 -7.47 -10.75 9.30
N TYR A 178 -7.09 -11.39 10.40
CA TYR A 178 -8.06 -11.81 11.42
C TYR A 178 -7.70 -11.20 12.78
N VAL A 179 -8.69 -11.07 13.64
CA VAL A 179 -8.54 -10.62 15.03
C VAL A 179 -9.11 -11.70 15.94
N ASP A 180 -8.29 -12.14 16.90
CA ASP A 180 -8.67 -13.11 17.93
C ASP A 180 -8.30 -12.55 19.30
N GLN A 181 -9.28 -12.40 20.19
CA GLN A 181 -9.11 -11.80 21.51
C GLN A 181 -8.44 -10.42 21.47
N GLY A 182 -8.86 -9.59 20.51
CA GLY A 182 -8.30 -8.26 20.27
C GLY A 182 -6.90 -8.23 19.65
N LYS A 183 -6.29 -9.38 19.33
CA LYS A 183 -4.98 -9.46 18.67
C LYS A 183 -5.14 -9.68 17.18
N ALA A 184 -4.59 -8.77 16.39
CA ALA A 184 -4.66 -8.84 14.93
C ALA A 184 -3.51 -9.67 14.34
N PHE A 185 -3.80 -10.37 13.24
CA PHE A 185 -2.84 -11.17 12.48
C PHE A 185 -3.02 -10.95 10.98
N LYS A 186 -1.97 -10.50 10.31
CA LYS A 186 -1.94 -10.21 8.88
C LYS A 186 -1.59 -11.45 8.07
N ASN A 187 -2.36 -11.74 7.03
CA ASN A 187 -2.02 -12.80 6.08
C ASN A 187 -0.84 -12.38 5.19
N THR A 188 0.15 -13.25 5.06
CA THR A 188 1.36 -13.08 4.25
C THR A 188 1.70 -14.37 3.50
N ASN A 189 2.70 -14.33 2.61
CA ASN A 189 3.14 -15.52 1.88
C ASN A 189 3.74 -16.61 2.77
N ILE A 190 4.19 -16.27 3.99
CA ILE A 190 4.69 -17.23 4.98
C ILE A 190 3.66 -17.58 6.05
N GLY A 191 2.39 -17.22 5.84
CA GLY A 191 1.30 -17.43 6.80
C GLY A 191 0.90 -16.16 7.54
N PHE A 192 0.24 -16.34 8.68
CA PHE A 192 -0.24 -15.21 9.48
C PHE A 192 0.83 -14.70 10.42
N LEU A 193 1.14 -13.40 10.34
CA LEU A 193 2.07 -12.73 11.24
C LEU A 193 1.31 -11.82 12.21
N PRO A 194 1.73 -11.69 13.48
CA PRO A 194 1.15 -10.71 14.39
C PRO A 194 1.21 -9.31 13.79
N LEU A 195 0.09 -8.60 13.87
CA LEU A 195 -0.02 -7.21 13.47
C LEU A 195 -0.03 -6.35 14.74
N GLU A 196 1.09 -5.67 14.95
CA GLU A 196 1.32 -4.80 16.09
C GLU A 196 0.94 -3.36 15.74
N LYS A 197 0.81 -2.50 16.76
CA LYS A 197 0.48 -1.07 16.61
C LYS A 197 1.42 -0.24 17.45
N ASP A 198 1.94 0.84 16.85
CA ASP A 198 2.59 1.93 17.57
C ASP A 198 2.02 3.30 17.13
N ASP A 199 2.71 4.37 17.49
CA ASP A 199 2.39 5.75 17.15
C ASP A 199 2.34 6.02 15.64
N ARG A 200 3.18 5.33 14.86
CA ARG A 200 3.22 5.47 13.40
C ARG A 200 2.07 4.70 12.73
N GLY A 201 1.67 3.57 13.30
CA GLY A 201 0.48 2.83 12.87
C GLY A 201 0.59 1.33 13.09
N TYR A 202 -0.13 0.57 12.27
CA TYR A 202 -0.09 -0.90 12.32
C TYR A 202 1.09 -1.43 11.50
N PHE A 203 1.84 -2.38 12.04
CA PHE A 203 3.01 -2.96 11.39
C PHE A 203 3.14 -4.46 11.68
N ILE A 204 3.88 -5.14 10.80
CA ILE A 204 4.37 -6.50 11.02
C ILE A 204 5.89 -6.50 11.16
N MET A 205 6.42 -7.40 11.98
CA MET A 205 7.86 -7.68 12.02
C MET A 205 8.21 -8.69 10.93
N SER A 206 8.76 -8.21 9.80
CA SER A 206 9.08 -9.09 8.66
C SER A 206 10.23 -8.52 7.81
N ASN A 207 10.55 -9.19 6.71
CA ASN A 207 11.47 -8.71 5.69
C ASN A 207 10.86 -8.91 4.30
N ARG A 208 11.47 -8.28 3.29
CA ARG A 208 10.91 -8.26 1.94
C ARG A 208 10.80 -9.65 1.30
N LEU A 209 11.82 -10.50 1.48
CA LEU A 209 11.83 -11.86 0.93
C LEU A 209 10.72 -12.73 1.52
N ALA A 210 10.41 -12.53 2.81
CA ALA A 210 9.30 -13.22 3.46
C ALA A 210 7.92 -12.76 2.96
N LEU A 211 7.76 -11.47 2.67
CA LEU A 211 6.50 -10.94 2.14
C LEU A 211 6.34 -11.20 0.64
N PHE A 212 7.44 -11.32 -0.09
CA PHE A 212 7.47 -11.42 -1.54
C PHE A 212 8.61 -12.35 -2.00
N PRO A 213 8.37 -13.67 -2.06
CA PRO A 213 9.39 -14.64 -2.45
C PRO A 213 9.84 -14.46 -3.92
N GLU A 214 11.13 -14.69 -4.18
CA GLU A 214 11.81 -14.44 -5.48
C GLU A 214 11.25 -15.23 -6.68
N GLU A 215 10.41 -16.24 -6.46
CA GLU A 215 9.78 -17.03 -7.53
C GLU A 215 8.84 -16.19 -8.43
N ILE A 216 8.51 -14.96 -8.03
CA ILE A 216 7.83 -13.97 -8.85
C ILE A 216 8.82 -13.46 -9.91
N LYS A 217 8.83 -14.11 -11.09
CA LYS A 217 9.57 -13.70 -12.30
C LYS A 217 9.07 -12.37 -12.85
N VAL A 218 9.32 -11.29 -12.14
CA VAL A 218 9.02 -9.92 -12.54
C VAL A 218 10.34 -9.16 -12.51
N SER A 219 10.61 -8.34 -13.52
CA SER A 219 11.80 -7.49 -13.54
C SER A 219 11.94 -6.78 -12.20
N PRO A 220 13.13 -6.77 -11.55
CA PRO A 220 13.33 -6.13 -10.25
C PRO A 220 12.75 -4.71 -10.21
N VAL A 221 12.89 -3.95 -11.29
CA VAL A 221 12.33 -2.61 -11.47
C VAL A 221 10.79 -2.60 -11.45
N PHE A 222 10.14 -3.56 -12.09
CA PHE A 222 8.68 -3.73 -12.01
C PHE A 222 8.22 -4.23 -10.64
N PHE A 223 9.05 -4.98 -9.92
CA PHE A 223 8.81 -5.40 -8.54
C PHE A 223 8.93 -4.25 -7.53
N PHE A 224 9.64 -3.17 -7.89
CA PHE A 224 9.71 -1.94 -7.10
C PHE A 224 8.49 -1.01 -7.28
N PHE A 225 7.80 -1.09 -8.43
CA PHE A 225 6.73 -0.15 -8.80
C PHE A 225 5.36 -0.78 -9.08
N GLY A 226 5.30 -2.09 -9.34
CA GLY A 226 4.09 -2.82 -9.74
C GLY A 226 3.57 -3.81 -8.69
N ALA A 227 4.34 -4.09 -7.64
CA ALA A 227 3.91 -4.83 -6.46
C ALA A 227 4.37 -4.05 -5.23
N VAL A 228 3.45 -3.26 -4.67
CA VAL A 228 3.41 -2.83 -3.26
C VAL A 228 4.76 -2.83 -2.51
N GLY A 229 5.37 -1.65 -2.40
CA GLY A 229 6.30 -1.33 -1.30
C GLY A 229 7.79 -1.42 -1.60
N GLY A 230 8.39 -0.28 -1.98
CA GLY A 230 9.57 0.36 -1.40
C GLY A 230 10.75 -0.43 -0.88
N ILE A 231 11.95 0.02 -1.24
CA ILE A 231 13.16 -0.26 -0.48
C ILE A 231 13.85 1.04 -0.14
N ALA A 232 14.15 1.19 1.15
CA ALA A 232 15.38 1.80 1.61
C ALA A 232 15.96 0.90 2.73
N ALA A 233 16.65 -0.16 2.34
CA ALA A 233 17.65 -0.84 3.18
C ALA A 233 18.59 -1.59 2.24
N GLY A 234 19.89 -1.34 2.37
CA GLY A 234 20.92 -2.08 1.64
C GLY A 234 20.77 -3.57 1.89
N ILE A 235 20.21 -4.29 0.91
CA ILE A 235 20.38 -5.73 0.84
C ILE A 235 21.81 -5.93 0.35
N THR A 236 22.74 -6.06 1.30
CA THR A 236 24.02 -6.69 0.97
C THR A 236 23.71 -8.07 0.41
N VAL A 237 24.46 -8.45 -0.63
CA VAL A 237 24.37 -9.75 -1.32
C VAL A 237 24.41 -10.95 -0.34
N ALA A 238 24.89 -10.74 0.91
CA ALA A 238 24.82 -11.72 2.00
C ALA A 238 23.40 -12.20 2.36
N ALA A 239 22.36 -11.38 2.18
CA ALA A 239 20.97 -11.80 2.46
C ALA A 239 20.36 -12.70 1.38
N LYS A 240 21.03 -12.88 0.22
CA LYS A 240 20.62 -13.87 -0.79
C LYS A 240 20.82 -15.32 -0.34
N HIS A 241 21.47 -15.55 0.81
CA HIS A 241 21.84 -16.89 1.28
C HIS A 241 21.20 -17.30 2.62
N GLN A 242 20.32 -16.49 3.21
CA GLN A 242 19.58 -16.84 4.42
C GLN A 242 18.11 -17.09 4.08
N ASN A 243 17.50 -18.12 4.70
CA ASN A 243 16.08 -18.40 4.54
C ASN A 243 15.27 -17.13 4.78
N ALA A 244 14.28 -16.84 3.93
CA ALA A 244 13.43 -15.65 4.05
C ALA A 244 12.81 -15.48 5.46
N ALA A 245 12.61 -16.58 6.19
CA ALA A 245 12.11 -16.60 7.57
C ALA A 245 13.14 -16.20 8.65
N GLU A 246 14.45 -16.37 8.38
CA GLU A 246 15.57 -16.25 9.33
C GLU A 246 16.38 -14.95 9.17
N GLY A 247 16.19 -14.22 8.07
CA GLY A 247 16.87 -12.94 7.85
C GLY A 247 16.43 -11.82 8.80
N ILE A 248 17.20 -10.72 8.84
CA ILE A 248 16.92 -9.53 9.66
C ILE A 248 15.51 -8.99 9.36
N LYS A 249 14.69 -8.86 10.40
CA LYS A 249 13.31 -8.36 10.32
C LYS A 249 13.23 -6.91 10.77
N ASN A 250 12.42 -6.12 10.10
CA ASN A 250 12.13 -4.73 10.41
C ASN A 250 10.62 -4.53 10.58
N LYS A 251 10.22 -3.40 11.16
CA LYS A 251 8.82 -2.96 11.15
C LYS A 251 8.43 -2.60 9.72
N ILE A 252 7.41 -3.27 9.20
CA ILE A 252 6.81 -2.97 7.89
C ILE A 252 5.37 -2.57 8.14
N TYR A 253 5.07 -1.30 7.89
CA TYR A 253 3.77 -0.71 8.20
C TYR A 253 2.73 -1.10 7.16
N LEU A 254 1.46 -1.06 7.56
CA LEU A 254 0.33 -1.08 6.64
C LEU A 254 -0.15 0.34 6.39
N ASP A 255 -0.31 0.65 5.11
CA ASP A 255 -1.07 1.79 4.68
C ASP A 255 -2.55 1.58 5.04
N PHE A 256 -3.11 2.46 5.86
CA PHE A 256 -4.49 2.29 6.31
C PHE A 256 -5.55 2.60 5.24
N LEU A 257 -5.15 3.29 4.17
CA LEU A 257 -6.04 3.66 3.08
C LEU A 257 -6.05 2.60 1.98
N THR A 258 -4.90 1.97 1.70
CA THR A 258 -4.78 1.01 0.60
C THR A 258 -4.60 -0.44 1.07
N GLY A 259 -4.10 -0.64 2.30
CA GLY A 259 -3.72 -1.97 2.81
C GLY A 259 -2.32 -2.42 2.38
N ASP A 260 -1.61 -1.57 1.65
CA ASP A 260 -0.29 -1.84 1.12
C ASP A 260 0.79 -1.81 2.20
N TYR A 261 1.88 -2.54 1.97
CA TYR A 261 3.05 -2.44 2.82
C TYR A 261 3.81 -1.13 2.57
N SER A 262 4.00 -0.37 3.63
CA SER A 262 4.87 0.80 3.69
C SER A 262 6.19 0.42 4.37
N PHE A 263 7.27 0.52 3.61
CA PHE A 263 8.64 0.26 4.05
C PHE A 263 9.39 1.55 4.42
N THR A 264 8.68 2.68 4.42
CA THR A 264 9.23 4.03 4.50
C THR A 264 8.96 4.71 5.85
N LYS A 265 8.14 4.09 6.70
CA LYS A 265 7.65 4.68 7.95
C LYS A 265 8.44 4.28 9.17
#